data_AF-A0A959CE74-F1
#
_entry.id   AF-A0A959CE74-F1
#
_cell.length_a   1.000
_cell.length_b   1.000
_cell.length_c   1.000
_cell.angle_alpha   90.00
_cell.angle_beta   90.00
_cell.angle_gamma   90.00
#
_symmetry.space_group_name_H-M   'P 1'
#
loop_
_entity.id
_entity.type
_entity.pdbx_description
1 polymer ?
#
loop_
_entity_poly.entity_id
_entity_poly.type
_entity_poly.pdbx_seq_one_letter_code
_entity_poly.pdbx_strand_id
1 'polypeptide(L)'
;MKTFNCLIVEDEPLAAGILEDYIRQIPFLRLVGKCGDALNALEVLREASIDVLFLDIHLPGLKGLDFLRSLPHPPQTILTTAYHDYALEG
;
A
#
# COMPACT_ATOMS: atom_id res chain seq x y z
N MET A 1 15.56 0.28 -17.65
CA MET A 1 15.22 -0.33 -16.35
C MET A 1 13.71 -0.24 -16.20
N LYS A 2 13.02 -1.31 -15.78
CA LYS A 2 11.56 -1.25 -15.57
C LYS A 2 11.28 -0.41 -14.32
N THR A 3 10.34 0.53 -14.41
CA THR A 3 9.82 1.29 -13.27
C THR A 3 8.54 0.61 -12.79
N PHE A 4 8.37 0.51 -11.47
CA PHE A 4 7.18 -0.07 -10.83
C PHE A 4 6.35 1.05 -10.20
N ASN A 5 5.07 1.08 -10.52
CA ASN A 5 4.11 2.01 -9.93
C ASN A 5 3.69 1.51 -8.55
N CYS A 6 3.83 2.37 -7.55
CA CYS A 6 3.53 2.05 -6.15
C CYS A 6 2.34 2.86 -5.65
N LEU A 7 1.53 2.25 -4.79
CA LEU A 7 0.50 2.92 -4.00
C LEU A 7 0.77 2.66 -2.51
N ILE A 8 0.67 3.68 -1.67
CA ILE A 8 0.68 3.54 -0.21
C ILE A 8 -0.77 3.63 0.30
N VAL A 9 -1.17 2.72 1.18
CA VAL A 9 -2.43 2.73 1.91
C VAL A 9 -2.12 2.62 3.40
N GLU A 10 -2.16 3.75 4.08
CA GLU A 10 -1.67 3.95 5.44
C GLU A 10 -2.38 5.18 6.02
N ASP A 11 -3.12 5.01 7.11
CA ASP A 11 -3.93 6.07 7.71
C ASP A 11 -3.12 6.98 8.64
N GLU A 12 -1.95 6.53 9.11
CA GLU A 12 -1.03 7.35 9.88
C GLU A 12 -0.13 8.21 8.96
N PRO A 13 -0.31 9.56 8.90
CA PRO A 13 0.40 10.39 7.93
C PRO A 13 1.92 10.38 8.08
N LEU A 14 2.40 10.16 9.31
CA LEU A 14 3.84 10.05 9.60
C LEU A 14 4.42 8.77 8.99
N ALA A 15 3.77 7.62 9.17
CA ALA A 15 4.19 6.35 8.59
C ALA A 15 4.16 6.41 7.05
N ALA A 16 3.08 6.95 6.48
CA ALA A 16 2.96 7.16 5.04
C ALA A 16 4.05 8.09 4.48
N GLY A 17 4.47 9.11 5.25
CA GLY A 17 5.58 10.00 4.90
C GLY A 17 6.93 9.28 4.88
N ILE A 18 7.21 8.47 5.89
CA ILE A 18 8.45 7.67 5.95
C ILE A 18 8.54 6.69 4.76
N LEU A 19 7.44 6.00 4.44
CA LEU A 19 7.38 5.11 3.28
C LEU A 19 7.62 5.86 1.95
N GLU A 20 7.01 7.03 1.78
CA GLU A 20 7.24 7.87 0.61
C GLU A 20 8.71 8.26 0.46
N ASP A 21 9.36 8.68 1.54
CA ASP A 21 10.77 9.06 1.53
C ASP A 21 11.67 7.88 1.15
N TYR A 22 11.36 6.66 1.62
CA TYR A 22 12.08 5.46 1.19
C TYR A 22 11.82 5.11 -0.28
N ILE A 23 10.57 5.19 -0.74
CA ILE A 23 10.23 4.93 -2.15
C ILE A 23 10.97 5.91 -3.08
N ARG A 24 11.04 7.19 -2.73
CA ARG A 24 11.73 8.23 -3.52
C ARG A 24 13.24 7.98 -3.66
N GLN A 25 13.86 7.28 -2.72
CA GLN A 25 15.28 6.93 -2.78
C GLN A 25 15.57 5.76 -3.71
N ILE A 26 14.55 5.04 -4.18
CA ILE A 26 14.69 3.83 -5.00
C ILE A 26 14.37 4.20 -6.47
N PRO A 27 15.37 4.25 -7.38
CA PRO A 27 15.19 4.81 -8.73
C PRO A 27 14.19 4.08 -9.64
N PHE A 28 13.87 2.82 -9.30
CA PHE A 28 12.92 2.01 -10.07
C PHE A 28 11.52 1.96 -9.47
N LEU A 29 11.26 2.67 -8.38
CA LEU A 29 9.90 2.82 -7.83
C LEU A 29 9.35 4.21 -8.16
N ARG A 30 8.07 4.25 -8.51
CA ARG A 30 7.33 5.49 -8.75
C ARG A 30 6.09 5.51 -7.87
N LEU A 31 6.05 6.40 -6.89
CA LEU A 31 4.85 6.61 -6.09
C LEU A 31 3.76 7.26 -6.95
N VAL A 32 2.63 6.56 -7.12
CA VAL A 32 1.44 7.05 -7.84
C VAL A 32 0.55 7.87 -6.91
N GLY A 33 0.43 7.45 -5.66
CA GLY A 33 -0.38 8.14 -4.66
C GLY A 33 -0.23 7.54 -3.27
N LYS A 34 -0.88 8.20 -2.30
CA LYS A 34 -1.00 7.75 -0.92
C LYS A 34 -2.45 7.92 -0.49
N CYS A 35 -3.01 6.91 0.17
CA CYS A 35 -4.39 6.89 0.63
C CYS A 35 -4.41 6.59 2.13
N GLY A 36 -5.29 7.26 2.87
CA GLY A 36 -5.50 6.98 4.30
C GLY A 36 -6.59 5.93 4.58
N ASP A 37 -7.22 5.41 3.54
CA ASP A 37 -8.30 4.43 3.66
C ASP A 37 -8.43 3.61 2.37
N ALA A 38 -9.17 2.51 2.48
CA ALA A 38 -9.35 1.57 1.38
C ALA A 38 -10.27 2.07 0.26
N LEU A 39 -11.18 3.01 0.53
CA LEU A 39 -12.09 3.53 -0.49
C LEU A 39 -11.31 4.39 -1.49
N ASN A 40 -10.51 5.33 -0.97
CA ASN A 40 -9.60 6.13 -1.78
C ASN A 40 -8.57 5.25 -2.51
N ALA A 41 -8.06 4.20 -1.86
CA ALA A 41 -7.15 3.25 -2.50
C ALA A 41 -7.81 2.51 -3.69
N LEU A 42 -9.08 2.11 -3.52
CA LEU A 42 -9.84 1.44 -4.58
C LEU A 42 -10.08 2.35 -5.79
N GLU A 43 -10.31 3.64 -5.57
CA GLU A 43 -10.43 4.62 -6.66
C GLU A 43 -9.12 4.70 -7.46
N VAL A 44 -7.98 4.83 -6.79
CA VAL A 44 -6.66 4.86 -7.47
C VAL A 44 -6.38 3.55 -8.22
N LEU A 45 -6.69 2.39 -7.63
CA LEU A 45 -6.50 1.09 -8.27
C LEU A 45 -7.38 0.90 -9.52
N ARG A 46 -8.51 1.61 -9.62
CA ARG A 46 -9.37 1.59 -10.82
C ARG A 46 -8.87 2.51 -11.92
N GLU A 47 -8.19 3.59 -11.58
CA GLU A 47 -7.73 4.61 -12.51
C GLU A 47 -6.29 4.40 -13.00
N ALA A 48 -5.46 3.75 -12.18
CA ALA A 48 -4.05 3.56 -12.45
C ALA A 48 -3.62 2.11 -12.29
N SER A 49 -2.70 1.67 -13.15
CA SER A 49 -2.02 0.39 -12.99
C SER A 49 -0.99 0.49 -11.87
N ILE A 50 -1.21 -0.24 -10.79
CA ILE A 50 -0.31 -0.36 -9.64
C ILE A 50 0.40 -1.72 -9.70
N ASP A 51 1.72 -1.70 -9.65
CA ASP A 51 2.54 -2.92 -9.60
C ASP A 51 2.76 -3.38 -8.15
N VAL A 52 2.97 -2.42 -7.24
CA VAL A 52 3.26 -2.69 -5.82
C VAL A 52 2.34 -1.88 -4.90
N LEU A 53 1.70 -2.55 -3.95
CA LEU A 53 0.88 -1.94 -2.91
C LEU A 53 1.61 -2.05 -1.57
N PHE A 54 1.84 -0.91 -0.92
CA PHE A 54 2.25 -0.85 0.49
C PHE A 54 0.98 -0.68 1.31
N LEU A 55 0.66 -1.65 2.15
CA LEU A 55 -0.65 -1.74 2.79
C LEU A 55 -0.52 -1.94 4.28
N ASP A 56 -1.03 -0.99 5.06
CA ASP A 56 -1.19 -1.19 6.50
C ASP A 56 -2.32 -2.16 6.81
N ILE A 57 -2.14 -2.94 7.88
CA ILE A 57 -3.11 -3.95 8.33
C ILE A 57 -4.30 -3.30 9.05
N HIS A 58 -4.09 -2.18 9.73
CA HIS A 58 -5.09 -1.48 10.52
C HIS A 58 -5.54 -0.19 9.83
N LEU A 59 -6.50 -0.31 8.92
CA LEU A 59 -7.11 0.86 8.30
C LEU A 59 -8.39 1.28 9.06
N PRO A 60 -8.81 2.55 8.94
CA PRO A 60 -10.06 3.03 9.49
C PRO A 60 -11.25 2.25 8.91
N GLY A 61 -12.01 1.59 9.80
CA GLY A 61 -13.26 0.91 9.44
C GLY A 61 -13.12 -0.46 8.76
N LEU A 62 -11.90 -0.92 8.46
CA LEU A 62 -11.66 -2.24 7.86
C LEU A 62 -10.22 -2.73 8.07
N LYS A 63 -9.97 -4.04 8.04
CA LYS A 63 -8.61 -4.57 8.07
C LYS A 63 -8.00 -4.55 6.67
N GLY A 64 -6.75 -4.11 6.54
CA GLY A 64 -6.03 -4.10 5.26
C GLY A 64 -6.02 -5.47 4.57
N LEU A 65 -5.86 -6.56 5.33
CA LEU A 65 -5.94 -7.92 4.79
C LEU A 65 -7.31 -8.24 4.15
N ASP A 66 -8.40 -7.76 4.74
CA ASP A 66 -9.74 -7.99 4.20
C ASP A 66 -9.95 -7.15 2.93
N PHE A 67 -9.42 -5.92 2.89
CA PHE A 67 -9.35 -5.12 1.67
C PHE A 67 -8.56 -5.84 0.57
N LEU A 68 -7.36 -6.33 0.87
CA LEU A 68 -6.53 -7.04 -0.11
C LEU A 68 -7.24 -8.26 -0.69
N ARG A 69 -7.91 -9.05 0.16
CA ARG A 69 -8.70 -10.22 -0.26
C ARG A 69 -9.92 -9.86 -1.11
N SER A 70 -10.46 -8.65 -0.96
CA SER A 70 -11.60 -8.18 -1.75
C SER A 70 -11.22 -7.78 -3.18
N LEU A 71 -9.93 -7.54 -3.45
CA LEU A 71 -9.46 -7.15 -4.78
C LEU A 71 -9.45 -8.37 -5.72
N PRO A 72 -10.05 -8.29 -6.92
CA PRO A 72 -10.06 -9.41 -7.86
C PRO A 72 -8.66 -9.71 -8.44
N HIS A 73 -7.86 -8.66 -8.63
CA HIS A 73 -6.50 -8.73 -9.15
C HIS A 73 -5.59 -7.81 -8.31
N PRO A 74 -5.23 -8.23 -7.08
CA PRO A 74 -4.41 -7.40 -6.21
C PRO A 74 -3.00 -7.22 -6.81
N PRO A 75 -2.41 -6.01 -6.70
CA PRO A 75 -0.98 -5.82 -6.97
C PRO A 75 -0.12 -6.70 -6.06
N GLN A 76 1.18 -6.79 -6.37
CA GLN A 76 2.13 -7.37 -5.42
C GLN A 76 2.11 -6.52 -4.15
N THR A 77 1.83 -7.13 -3.00
CA THR A 77 1.55 -6.37 -1.78
C THR A 77 2.64 -6.59 -0.74
N ILE A 78 3.16 -5.48 -0.21
CA ILE A 78 4.04 -5.44 0.96
C ILE A 78 3.16 -4.97 2.12
N LEU A 79 2.95 -5.84 3.10
CA LEU A 79 2.25 -5.47 4.31
C LEU A 79 3.17 -4.62 5.18
N THR A 80 2.67 -3.47 5.60
CA THR A 80 3.28 -2.63 6.62
C THR A 80 2.51 -2.85 7.91
N THR A 81 3.20 -3.07 9.01
CA THR A 81 2.53 -3.25 10.30
C THR A 81 3.50 -3.02 11.44
N ALA A 82 3.03 -2.41 12.52
CA ALA A 82 3.76 -2.32 13.78
C ALA A 82 3.65 -3.60 14.63
N TYR A 83 2.81 -4.57 14.22
CA TYR A 83 2.49 -5.75 15.01
C TYR A 83 3.28 -6.97 14.54
N HIS A 84 4.02 -7.57 15.48
CA HIS A 84 4.94 -8.67 15.20
C HIS A 84 4.24 -9.92 14.67
N ASP A 85 3.01 -10.19 15.14
CA ASP A 85 2.29 -11.43 14.84
C ASP A 85 1.88 -11.56 13.37
N TYR A 86 1.64 -10.44 12.67
CA TYR A 86 1.23 -10.46 11.26
C TYR A 86 2.38 -10.46 10.27
N ALA A 87 3.63 -10.29 10.74
CA ALA A 87 4.81 -10.32 9.87
C ALA A 87 5.27 -11.76 9.53
N LEU A 88 4.80 -12.77 10.27
CA LEU A 88 5.29 -14.15 10.19
C LEU A 88 4.30 -15.15 9.55
N GLU A 89 3.01 -14.84 9.48
CA GLU A 89 2.03 -15.67 8.76
C GLU A 89 1.99 -15.25 7.27
N GLY A 90 3.03 -15.62 6.53
CA GLY A 90 3.18 -15.42 5.08
C GLY A 90 2.98 -16.70 4.28
#